data_AF-A0A7C5DD60-F1
#
_entry.id   AF-A0A7C5DD60-F1
#
_cell.length_a   1.000
_cell.length_b   1.000
_cell.length_c   1.000
_cell.angle_alpha   90.00
_cell.angle_beta   90.00
_cell.angle_gamma   90.00
#
_symmetry.space_group_name_H-M   'P 1'
#
loop_
_entity.id
_entity.type
_entity.pdbx_description
1 polymer ?
#
loop_
_entity_poly.entity_id
_entity_poly.type
_entity_poly.pdbx_seq_one_letter_code
_entity_poly.pdbx_strand_id
1 'polypeptide(L)' 'MKSKHIYVCQNCGYESPKWLGRCPNCGEWNTFVEEVRSGTKRNPSRVSVRVKALENIGIE' A
#
# COMPACT_ATOMS: atom_id res chain seq x y z
N MET A 1 8.60 4.73 19.48
CA MET A 1 7.85 4.68 18.22
C MET A 1 6.47 4.13 18.54
N LYS A 2 5.39 4.87 18.25
CA LYS A 2 4.01 4.41 18.57
C LYS A 2 3.51 3.63 17.35
N SER A 3 3.37 2.32 17.47
CA SER A 3 2.75 1.48 16.45
C SER A 3 1.30 1.92 16.28
N LYS A 4 0.87 2.22 15.05
CA LYS A 4 -0.52 2.56 14.76
C LYS A 4 -1.18 1.32 14.15
N HIS A 5 -2.18 0.80 14.85
CA HIS A 5 -3.04 -0.25 14.33
C HIS A 5 -3.96 0.39 13.29
N ILE A 6 -4.07 -0.24 12.12
CA ILE A 6 -5.01 0.12 11.07
C ILE A 6 -5.78 -1.14 10.67
N TYR A 7 -7.02 -0.98 10.24
CA TYR A 7 -7.85 -2.07 9.75
C TYR A 7 -7.98 -1.96 8.23
N VAL A 8 -7.56 -2.98 7.51
CA VAL A 8 -7.55 -3.01 6.04
C VAL A 8 -8.51 -4.07 5.53
N CYS A 9 -9.43 -3.67 4.67
CA CYS A 9 -10.39 -4.56 4.03
C CYS A 9 -9.67 -5.42 2.98
N GLN A 10 -9.66 -6.74 3.16
CA GLN A 10 -9.01 -7.69 2.24
C GLN A 10 -9.71 -7.80 0.88
N ASN A 11 -10.98 -7.38 0.77
CA ASN A 11 -11.73 -7.47 -0.47
C ASN A 11 -11.48 -6.27 -1.41
N CYS A 12 -11.28 -5.06 -0.86
CA CYS A 12 -11.13 -3.85 -1.67
C CYS A 12 -9.94 -2.95 -1.31
N GLY A 13 -9.18 -3.28 -0.27
CA GLY A 13 -8.03 -2.50 0.18
C GLY A 13 -8.36 -1.25 1.01
N TYR A 14 -9.63 -1.04 1.40
CA TYR A 14 -10.01 0.14 2.20
C TYR A 14 -9.37 0.10 3.60
N GLU A 15 -8.65 1.16 3.97
CA GLU A 15 -8.03 1.32 5.29
C GLU A 15 -8.88 2.20 6.23
N SER A 16 -9.03 1.77 7.48
CA SER A 16 -9.75 2.49 8.53
C SER A 16 -8.96 2.43 9.85
N PRO A 17 -8.89 3.53 10.63
CA PRO A 17 -8.24 3.51 11.94
C PRO A 17 -9.05 2.80 13.03
N LYS A 18 -10.28 2.36 12.72
CA LYS A 18 -11.17 1.65 13.64
C LYS A 18 -11.89 0.51 12.91
N TRP A 19 -12.22 -0.55 13.64
CA TRP A 19 -13.02 -1.66 13.11
C TRP A 19 -14.46 -1.19 12.85
N LEU A 20 -14.96 -1.38 11.64
CA LEU A 20 -16.30 -0.94 11.22
C LEU A 20 -17.31 -2.10 11.06
N GLY A 21 -16.86 -3.36 11.08
CA GLY A 21 -17.69 -4.55 10.85
C GLY A 21 -18.07 -4.75 9.37
N ARG A 22 -18.61 -3.70 8.75
CA ARG A 22 -18.94 -3.62 7.32
C ARG A 22 -18.03 -2.63 6.60
N CYS A 23 -17.49 -3.01 5.46
CA CYS A 23 -16.69 -2.11 4.63
C CYS A 23 -17.59 -1.05 3.96
N PRO A 24 -17.29 0.26 4.11
CA PRO A 24 -18.07 1.31 3.45
C PRO A 24 -17.78 1.41 1.94
N ASN A 25 -16.66 0.84 1.47
CA ASN A 25 -16.26 0.89 0.07
C ASN A 25 -16.88 -0.25 -0.75
N CYS A 26 -16.79 -1.50 -0.27
CA CYS A 26 -17.35 -2.66 -0.99
C CYS A 26 -18.62 -3.26 -0.36
N GLY A 27 -19.05 -2.78 0.82
CA GLY A 27 -20.26 -3.27 1.48
C GLY A 27 -20.14 -4.64 2.15
N GLU A 28 -18.98 -5.29 2.06
CA GLU A 28 -18.72 -6.63 2.61
C GLU A 28 -18.56 -6.61 4.13
N TRP A 29 -18.96 -7.71 4.76
CA TRP A 29 -18.82 -7.94 6.19
C TRP A 29 -17.62 -8.84 6.48
N ASN A 30 -17.00 -8.70 7.65
CA ASN A 30 -15.92 -9.58 8.12
C ASN A 30 -14.66 -9.63 7.22
N THR A 31 -14.45 -8.61 6.38
CA THR A 31 -13.29 -8.52 5.49
C THR A 31 -12.16 -7.65 6.03
N PHE A 32 -12.37 -6.95 7.16
CA PHE A 32 -11.33 -6.12 7.78
C PHE A 32 -10.31 -6.98 8.53
N VAL A 33 -9.03 -6.72 8.30
CA VAL A 33 -7.90 -7.34 8.99
C VAL A 33 -7.04 -6.25 9.64
N GLU A 34 -6.55 -6.50 10.84
CA GLU A 34 -5.67 -5.56 11.54
C GLU A 34 -4.23 -5.64 11.00
N GLU A 35 -3.69 -4.51 10.55
CA GLU A 35 -2.30 -4.34 10.17
C GLU A 35 -1.59 -3.35 11.11
N VAL A 36 -0.43 -3.75 11.61
CA VAL A 36 0.43 -2.90 12.43
C VAL A 36 1.34 -2.11 11.51
N ARG A 37 0.99 -0.84 11.23
CA ARG A 37 1.85 0.04 10.45
C ARG A 37 2.90 0.63 11.39
N SER A 38 4.05 -0.03 11.45
CA SER A 38 5.29 0.58 11.95
C SER A 38 5.53 1.80 11.08
N GLY A 39 5.38 2.99 11.65
CA GLY A 39 5.53 4.27 10.96
C GLY A 39 6.98 4.48 10.52
N THR A 40 7.43 3.74 9.50
CA THR A 40 8.46 4.25 8.63
C THR A 40 7.80 5.39 7.88
N LYS A 41 8.26 6.62 8.12
CA LYS A 41 8.07 7.70 7.15
C LYS A 41 8.57 7.10 5.84
N ARG A 42 7.68 6.58 4.98
CA ARG A 42 8.03 6.27 3.59
C ARG A 42 8.31 7.63 2.98
N ASN A 43 9.53 8.10 3.18
CA ASN A 43 10.09 9.19 2.45
C ASN A 43 10.19 8.65 1.03
N PRO A 44 9.37 9.09 0.05
CA PRO A 44 9.49 8.58 -1.32
C PRO A 44 10.82 9.01 -1.98
N SER A 45 11.74 9.62 -1.23
CA SER A 45 13.07 9.92 -1.67
C SER A 45 13.84 8.63 -2.00
N ARG A 46 14.05 8.45 -3.31
CA ARG A 46 15.12 7.65 -3.95
C ARG A 46 14.78 6.21 -4.36
N VAL A 47 13.65 5.99 -5.05
CA VAL A 47 13.68 4.96 -6.10
C VAL A 47 14.46 5.53 -7.29
N SER A 48 15.80 5.41 -7.25
CA SER A 48 16.64 5.58 -8.43
C SER A 48 16.52 4.30 -9.26
N VAL A 49 15.47 4.19 -10.08
CA VAL A 49 15.49 3.20 -11.17
C VAL A 49 16.54 3.70 -12.15
N ARG A 50 17.72 3.07 -12.13
CA ARG A 50 18.68 3.17 -13.22
C ARG A 50 18.03 2.48 -14.43
N VAL A 51 17.30 3.23 -15.24
CA VAL A 51 16.90 2.77 -16.57
C VAL A 51 18.20 2.56 -17.35
N LYS A 52 18.52 1.30 -17.64
CA LYS A 52 19.71 0.94 -18.39
C LYS A 52 19.50 1.43 -19.83
N ALA A 53 20.39 2.35 -20.19
CA ALA A 53 20.89 2.69 -21.52
C ALA A 53 20.02 2.30 -22.73
N LEU A 54 19.61 3.33 -23.46
CA LEU A 54 19.38 3.28 -24.89
C LEU A 54 20.64 2.73 -25.57
N GLU A 55 20.57 1.52 -26.10
CA GLU A 55 21.64 0.95 -26.92
C GLU A 55 21.12 0.85 -28.36
N ASN A 56 21.59 1.80 -29.15
CA ASN A 56 21.40 1.96 -30.58
C ASN A 56 21.50 0.62 -31.32
N ILE A 57 20.39 0.18 -31.91
CA ILE A 57 20.42 -0.76 -33.03
C ILE A 57 20.46 0.09 -34.30
N GLY A 58 21.68 0.38 -34.76
CA GLY A 58 21.93 0.65 -36.17
C GLY A 58 21.94 -0.70 -36.88
N ILE A 59 20.86 -0.98 -37.61
CA ILE A 59 20.87 -1.99 -38.67
C ILE A 59 20.97 -1.20 -39.96
N GLU A 60 22.03 -1.53 -40.69
CA GLU A 60 22.31 -1.28 -42.11
C GLU A 60 21.10 -1.08 -43.03
#